data_AF-A0A9R1NT99-F1
#
_entry.id   AF-A0A9R1NT99-F1
#
_cell.length_a   1.000
_cell.length_b   1.000
_cell.length_c   1.000
_cell.angle_alpha   90.00
_cell.angle_beta   90.00
_cell.angle_gamma   90.00
#
_symmetry.space_group_name_H-M   'P 1'
#
loop_
_entity.id
_entity.type
_entity.pdbx_description
1 polymer ?
#
loop_
_entity_poly.entity_id
_entity_poly.type
_entity_poly.pdbx_seq_one_letter_code
_entity_poly.pdbx_strand_id
1 'polypeptide(L)'
;MASTSCFLSVIINPTTKKTITDYGSPEEFLSQVGFLLGQQSYGGKTDSEGGFESDAVATANVLESSAPVVDGKQYYSITVLTRTADGDEGGKHQLITATVADGKLYVCKAQAGDKRWFKGAKKFVENAAGSFSVA
;
A
#
# COMPACT_ATOMS: atom_id res chain seq x y z
N MET A 1 20.24 -11.95 -5.93
CA MET A 1 18.85 -12.35 -5.58
C MET A 1 17.92 -11.54 -6.47
N ALA A 2 17.01 -12.18 -7.20
CA ALA A 2 15.98 -11.44 -7.92
C ALA A 2 15.05 -10.81 -6.87
N SER A 3 15.06 -9.49 -6.75
CA SER A 3 14.06 -8.76 -5.95
C SER A 3 12.70 -9.04 -6.58
N THR A 4 11.81 -9.76 -5.88
CA THR A 4 10.45 -10.00 -6.36
C THR A 4 9.68 -8.70 -6.27
N SER A 5 9.71 -7.91 -7.34
CA SER A 5 9.15 -6.57 -7.33
C SER A 5 7.66 -6.49 -7.59
N CYS A 6 7.08 -7.54 -8.17
CA CYS A 6 5.66 -7.65 -8.46
C CYS A 6 5.05 -8.78 -7.64
N PHE A 7 4.12 -8.45 -6.74
CA PHE A 7 3.40 -9.45 -5.96
C PHE A 7 2.04 -8.92 -5.49
N LEU A 8 1.21 -9.85 -5.02
CA LEU A 8 -0.01 -9.56 -4.30
C LEU A 8 -0.02 -10.34 -2.99
N SER A 9 -0.48 -9.69 -1.92
CA SER A 9 -0.67 -10.30 -0.60
C SER A 9 -2.03 -9.90 -0.03
N VAL A 10 -2.69 -10.83 0.65
CA VAL A 10 -3.87 -10.56 1.45
C VAL A 10 -3.54 -10.82 2.92
N ILE A 11 -3.80 -9.84 3.76
CA ILE A 11 -3.55 -9.88 5.20
C ILE A 11 -4.90 -9.78 5.90
N ILE A 12 -5.14 -10.66 6.87
CA ILE A 12 -6.38 -10.69 7.65
C ILE A 12 -5.99 -10.65 9.13
N ASN A 13 -6.40 -9.57 9.81
CA ASN A 13 -6.14 -9.38 11.24
C ASN A 13 -7.45 -9.18 12.01
N PRO A 14 -7.57 -9.68 13.24
CA PRO A 14 -8.68 -9.30 14.12
C PRO A 14 -8.73 -7.79 14.33
N THR A 15 -9.93 -7.22 14.43
CA THR A 15 -10.15 -5.81 14.74
C THR A 15 -11.37 -5.60 15.61
N THR A 16 -11.32 -4.60 16.48
CA THR A 16 -12.47 -4.15 17.27
C THR A 16 -13.35 -3.14 16.52
N LYS A 17 -12.91 -2.67 15.35
CA LYS A 17 -13.67 -1.77 14.49
C LYS A 17 -14.84 -2.52 13.84
N LYS A 18 -15.97 -1.84 13.66
CA LYS A 18 -17.17 -2.43 13.04
C LYS A 18 -17.21 -2.20 11.53
N THR A 19 -16.67 -1.06 11.09
CA THR A 19 -16.55 -0.66 9.69
C THR A 19 -15.17 -0.06 9.44
N ILE A 20 -14.73 -0.08 8.18
CA ILE A 20 -13.44 0.51 7.80
C ILE A 20 -13.38 2.02 8.10
N THR A 21 -14.52 2.71 8.11
CA THR A 21 -14.60 4.14 8.43
C THR A 21 -14.29 4.46 9.89
N ASP A 22 -14.33 3.48 10.78
CA ASP A 22 -13.93 3.67 12.19
C ASP A 22 -12.40 3.85 12.34
N TYR A 23 -11.64 3.69 11.26
CA TYR A 23 -10.22 4.03 11.20
C TYR A 23 -9.94 5.49 10.82
N GLY A 24 -10.97 6.30 10.51
CA GLY A 24 -10.79 7.66 9.98
C GLY A 24 -10.71 7.66 8.45
N SER A 25 -10.13 8.69 7.83
CA SER A 25 -9.93 8.76 6.38
C SER A 25 -9.02 7.63 5.85
N PRO A 26 -8.97 7.39 4.53
CA PRO A 26 -8.04 6.42 3.95
C PRO A 26 -6.56 6.69 4.33
N GLU A 27 -6.14 7.95 4.41
CA GLU A 27 -4.79 8.34 4.82
C GLU A 27 -4.55 8.10 6.32
N GLU A 28 -5.53 8.40 7.17
CA GLU A 28 -5.47 8.10 8.61
C GLU A 28 -5.38 6.60 8.84
N PHE A 29 -6.15 5.81 8.08
CA PHE A 29 -6.04 4.35 8.07
C PHE A 29 -4.63 3.90 7.67
N LEU A 30 -4.09 4.43 6.56
CA LEU A 30 -2.75 4.08 6.08
C LEU A 30 -1.66 4.36 7.14
N SER A 31 -1.75 5.47 7.86
CA SER A 31 -0.80 5.79 8.94
C SER A 31 -0.86 4.79 10.10
N GLN A 32 -2.04 4.26 10.40
CA GLN A 32 -2.24 3.28 11.48
C GLN A 32 -1.79 1.87 11.07
N VAL A 33 -1.98 1.48 9.81
CA VAL A 33 -1.68 0.11 9.33
C VAL A 33 -0.44 0.01 8.44
N GLY A 34 0.29 1.12 8.25
CA GLY A 34 1.44 1.19 7.34
C GLY A 34 2.53 0.15 7.62
N PHE A 35 2.68 -0.26 8.88
CA PHE A 35 3.61 -1.32 9.27
C PHE A 35 3.27 -2.69 8.63
N LEU A 36 1.99 -2.97 8.32
CA LEU A 36 1.57 -4.19 7.61
C LEU A 36 2.00 -4.20 6.14
N LEU A 37 2.33 -3.03 5.59
CA LEU A 37 2.65 -2.85 4.18
C LEU A 37 4.16 -2.91 3.91
N GLY A 38 4.97 -2.91 4.97
CA GLY A 38 6.43 -2.98 4.95
C GLY A 38 7.03 -1.83 5.73
N GLN A 39 7.80 -2.12 6.79
CA GLN A 39 8.57 -1.11 7.52
C GLN A 39 9.88 -0.79 6.81
N GLN A 40 10.27 0.48 6.85
CA GLN A 40 11.64 0.91 6.53
C GLN A 40 12.56 0.37 7.64
N SER A 41 13.38 -0.64 7.33
CA SER A 41 14.28 -1.30 8.30
C SER A 41 15.59 -0.54 8.55
N TYR A 42 15.76 0.65 8.00
CA TYR A 42 16.98 1.43 8.12
C TYR A 42 16.76 2.62 9.07
N GLY A 43 17.35 2.52 10.26
CA GLY A 43 17.44 3.60 11.25
C GLY A 43 18.86 4.18 11.36
N GLY A 44 19.63 4.13 10.27
CA GLY A 44 20.97 4.71 10.20
C GLY A 44 20.93 6.18 9.80
N LYS A 45 21.92 6.95 10.26
CA LYS A 45 22.07 8.35 9.88
C LYS A 45 22.46 8.47 8.41
N THR A 46 21.71 9.19 7.57
CA THR A 46 22.04 9.42 6.15
C THR A 46 21.76 10.86 5.72
N ASP A 47 22.80 11.56 5.26
CA ASP A 47 22.75 12.98 4.83
C ASP A 47 23.15 13.15 3.35
N SER A 48 23.10 12.10 2.53
CA SER A 48 23.64 12.13 1.15
C SER A 48 22.73 11.52 0.09
N GLU A 49 21.41 11.57 0.32
CA GLU A 49 20.40 11.08 -0.61
C GLU A 49 19.62 12.26 -1.17
N GLY A 50 20.09 12.79 -2.31
CA GLY A 50 19.51 13.96 -2.94
C GLY A 50 18.01 13.78 -3.20
N GLY A 51 17.18 14.64 -2.57
CA GLY A 51 15.72 14.60 -2.68
C GLY A 51 14.99 13.84 -1.56
N PHE A 52 15.71 13.41 -0.53
CA PHE A 52 15.15 12.79 0.68
C PHE A 52 15.49 13.65 1.91
N GLU A 53 14.62 13.60 2.93
CA GLU A 53 14.92 14.19 4.25
C GLU A 53 16.11 13.47 4.89
N SER A 54 16.92 14.16 5.71
CA SER A 54 17.99 13.51 6.49
C SER A 54 17.44 12.29 7.23
N ASP A 55 18.15 11.17 7.14
CA ASP A 55 17.83 9.86 7.73
C ASP A 55 16.66 9.09 7.08
N ALA A 56 16.02 9.65 6.03
CA ALA A 56 14.92 9.00 5.32
C ALA A 56 15.39 8.28 4.04
N VAL A 57 15.73 6.99 4.13
CA VAL A 57 16.09 6.17 2.94
C VAL A 57 14.90 5.73 2.08
N ALA A 58 13.67 6.00 2.54
CA ALA A 58 12.46 5.75 1.78
C ALA A 58 11.40 6.84 1.99
N THR A 59 10.73 7.24 0.92
CA THR A 59 9.58 8.15 0.93
C THR A 59 8.35 7.42 0.43
N ALA A 60 7.19 7.67 1.05
CA ALA A 60 5.90 7.13 0.63
C ALA A 60 4.96 8.28 0.29
N ASN A 61 4.51 8.35 -0.96
CA ASN A 61 3.59 9.37 -1.44
C ASN A 61 2.24 8.73 -1.78
N VAL A 62 1.17 9.19 -1.14
CA VAL A 62 -0.19 8.84 -1.56
C VAL A 62 -0.47 9.55 -2.88
N LEU A 63 -0.74 8.77 -3.93
CA LEU A 63 -1.07 9.27 -5.26
C LEU A 63 -2.57 9.45 -5.44
N GLU A 64 -3.33 8.46 -4.96
CA GLU A 64 -4.79 8.43 -5.04
C GLU A 64 -5.35 7.78 -3.78
N SER A 65 -6.51 8.25 -3.34
CA SER A 65 -7.29 7.65 -2.26
C SER A 65 -8.77 7.77 -2.57
N SER A 66 -9.52 6.73 -2.23
CA SER A 66 -10.97 6.72 -2.39
C SER A 66 -11.63 5.77 -1.40
N ALA A 67 -12.92 6.00 -1.17
CA ALA A 67 -13.75 5.21 -0.28
C ALA A 67 -14.98 4.66 -1.03
N PRO A 68 -14.80 3.69 -1.95
CA PRO A 68 -15.92 3.11 -2.68
C PRO A 68 -16.76 2.17 -1.81
N VAL A 69 -18.06 2.12 -2.09
CA VAL A 69 -18.97 1.09 -1.56
C VAL A 69 -19.17 0.04 -2.64
N VAL A 70 -18.83 -1.22 -2.33
CA VAL A 70 -18.98 -2.37 -3.23
C VAL A 70 -19.88 -3.38 -2.53
N ASP A 71 -20.99 -3.74 -3.17
CA ASP A 71 -22.00 -4.67 -2.64
C ASP A 71 -22.47 -4.32 -1.22
N GLY A 72 -22.62 -3.02 -0.95
CA GLY A 72 -23.07 -2.51 0.35
C GLY A 72 -21.98 -2.49 1.45
N LYS A 73 -20.77 -2.95 1.16
CA LYS A 73 -19.63 -2.89 2.09
C LYS A 73 -18.70 -1.73 1.71
N GLN A 74 -18.28 -0.96 2.72
CA GLN A 74 -17.36 0.15 2.53
C GLN A 74 -15.92 -0.37 2.39
N TYR A 75 -15.20 0.11 1.39
CA TYR A 75 -13.78 -0.15 1.18
C TYR A 75 -12.99 1.14 1.21
N TYR A 76 -11.70 1.02 1.51
CA TYR A 76 -10.67 2.00 1.16
C TYR A 76 -9.82 1.45 0.04
N SER A 77 -9.59 2.29 -0.98
CA SER A 77 -8.66 2.04 -2.07
C SER A 77 -7.63 3.16 -2.08
N ILE A 78 -6.36 2.81 -1.89
CA ILE A 78 -5.25 3.74 -1.72
C ILE A 78 -4.10 3.32 -2.62
N THR A 79 -3.60 4.26 -3.41
CA THR A 79 -2.42 4.08 -4.25
C THR A 79 -1.26 4.85 -3.63
N VAL A 80 -0.17 4.14 -3.34
CA VAL A 80 1.05 4.71 -2.77
C VAL A 80 2.22 4.45 -3.70
N LEU A 81 3.03 5.47 -3.97
CA LEU A 81 4.34 5.31 -4.58
C LEU A 81 5.40 5.40 -3.51
N THR A 82 6.12 4.30 -3.28
CA THR A 82 7.28 4.30 -2.39
C THR A 82 8.56 4.41 -3.20
N ARG A 83 9.44 5.36 -2.88
CA ARG A 83 10.76 5.49 -3.49
C ARG A 83 11.84 5.24 -2.45
N THR A 84 12.88 4.53 -2.84
CA THR A 84 14.10 4.36 -2.05
C THR A 84 15.23 5.14 -2.70
N ALA A 85 16.19 5.59 -1.90
CA ALA A 85 17.26 6.44 -2.40
C ALA A 85 18.28 5.74 -3.29
N ASP A 86 18.41 4.42 -3.18
CA ASP A 86 19.19 3.59 -4.12
C ASP A 86 18.53 3.52 -5.53
N GLY A 87 17.31 4.05 -5.66
CA GLY A 87 16.57 4.10 -6.92
C GLY A 87 16.07 2.73 -7.39
N ASP A 88 15.94 1.73 -6.50
CA ASP A 88 15.46 0.39 -6.85
C ASP A 88 14.15 0.47 -7.66
N GLU A 89 14.26 0.05 -8.92
CA GLU A 89 13.21 0.09 -9.94
C GLU A 89 12.52 1.44 -10.20
N GLY A 90 13.04 2.56 -9.70
CA GLY A 90 12.40 3.89 -9.77
C GLY A 90 11.32 4.12 -8.71
N GLY A 91 11.18 3.20 -7.76
CA GLY A 91 10.11 3.13 -6.78
C GLY A 91 9.14 1.98 -7.04
N LYS A 92 8.17 1.81 -6.14
CA LYS A 92 7.18 0.73 -6.17
C LYS A 92 5.79 1.33 -6.00
N HIS A 93 4.91 1.04 -6.95
CA HIS A 93 3.48 1.33 -6.85
C HIS A 93 2.84 0.26 -6.00
N GLN A 94 2.16 0.67 -4.94
CA GLN A 94 1.45 -0.19 -4.02
C GLN A 94 -0.02 0.22 -4.01
N LEU A 95 -0.89 -0.69 -4.45
CA LEU A 95 -2.34 -0.52 -4.44
C LEU A 95 -2.89 -1.32 -3.27
N ILE A 96 -3.60 -0.63 -2.40
CA ILE A 96 -4.10 -1.16 -1.14
C ILE A 96 -5.63 -1.07 -1.18
N THR A 97 -6.29 -2.22 -1.04
CA THR A 97 -7.74 -2.31 -0.94
C THR A 97 -8.09 -2.95 0.39
N ALA A 98 -8.81 -2.24 1.25
CA ALA A 98 -9.08 -2.68 2.61
C ALA A 98 -10.56 -2.54 2.99
N THR A 99 -11.05 -3.47 3.82
CA THR A 99 -12.39 -3.41 4.41
C THR A 99 -12.42 -4.12 5.77
N VAL A 100 -13.49 -3.90 6.53
CA VAL A 100 -13.77 -4.62 7.77
C VAL A 100 -15.02 -5.48 7.58
N ALA A 101 -14.91 -6.75 7.94
CA ALA A 101 -16.02 -7.70 7.95
C ALA A 101 -15.81 -8.71 9.09
N ASP A 102 -16.90 -9.13 9.75
CA ASP A 102 -16.87 -10.17 10.79
C ASP A 102 -15.79 -9.98 11.87
N GLY A 103 -15.59 -8.75 12.33
CA GLY A 103 -14.59 -8.41 13.34
C GLY A 103 -13.14 -8.59 12.88
N LYS A 104 -12.90 -8.60 11.56
CA LYS A 104 -11.57 -8.72 10.95
C LYS A 104 -11.35 -7.59 9.95
N LEU A 105 -10.14 -7.07 9.96
CA LEU A 105 -9.62 -6.18 8.94
C LEU A 105 -9.01 -7.04 7.84
N TYR A 106 -9.51 -6.86 6.62
CA TYR A 106 -9.00 -7.46 5.41
C TYR A 106 -8.24 -6.41 4.63
N VAL A 107 -6.98 -6.71 4.28
CA VAL A 107 -6.12 -5.82 3.49
C VAL A 107 -5.55 -6.59 2.32
N CYS A 108 -5.95 -6.24 1.11
CA CYS A 108 -5.28 -6.63 -0.11
C CYS A 108 -4.23 -5.59 -0.46
N LYS A 109 -3.00 -6.03 -0.73
CA LYS A 109 -1.92 -5.20 -1.23
C LYS A 109 -1.39 -5.83 -2.52
N ALA A 110 -1.49 -5.11 -3.62
CA ALA A 110 -0.88 -5.48 -4.89
C ALA A 110 0.21 -4.45 -5.22
N GLN A 111 1.38 -4.90 -5.65
CA GLN A 111 2.47 -3.98 -5.98
C GLN A 111 3.24 -4.39 -7.23
N ALA A 112 3.87 -3.39 -7.84
CA ALA A 112 4.89 -3.57 -8.86
C ALA A 112 5.91 -2.43 -8.81
N GLY A 113 7.17 -2.73 -9.13
CA GLY A 113 8.17 -1.70 -9.39
C GLY A 113 7.81 -0.80 -10.57
N ASP A 114 8.18 0.47 -10.50
CA ASP A 114 7.87 1.50 -11.49
C ASP A 114 8.36 1.12 -12.91
N LYS A 115 9.56 0.52 -13.00
CA LYS A 115 10.08 -0.06 -14.25
C LYS A 115 9.17 -1.13 -14.88
N ARG A 116 8.46 -1.93 -14.07
CA ARG A 116 7.51 -2.97 -14.55
C ARG A 116 6.10 -2.42 -14.73
N TRP A 117 5.73 -1.44 -13.91
CA TRP A 117 4.46 -0.72 -13.96
C TRP A 117 4.15 -0.24 -15.37
N PHE A 118 5.07 0.54 -15.96
CA PHE A 118 4.94 1.06 -17.32
C PHE A 118 5.17 0.02 -18.44
N LYS A 119 5.63 -1.19 -18.10
CA LYS A 119 5.81 -2.31 -19.04
C LYS A 119 4.63 -3.30 -19.03
N GLY A 120 3.47 -2.86 -18.55
CA GLY A 120 2.22 -3.61 -18.58
C GLY A 120 1.80 -4.23 -17.26
N ALA A 121 2.65 -4.22 -16.22
CA ALA A 121 2.26 -4.74 -14.90
C ALA A 121 1.09 -3.93 -14.28
N LYS A 122 1.01 -2.62 -14.59
CA LYS A 122 -0.05 -1.72 -14.13
C LYS A 122 -1.45 -2.35 -14.23
N LYS A 123 -1.82 -2.84 -15.42
CA LYS A 123 -3.13 -3.45 -15.67
C LYS A 123 -3.42 -4.63 -14.74
N PHE A 124 -2.42 -5.48 -14.47
CA PHE A 124 -2.60 -6.65 -13.61
C PHE A 124 -2.71 -6.25 -12.15
N VAL A 125 -1.92 -5.27 -11.71
CA VAL A 125 -1.95 -4.79 -10.32
C VAL A 125 -3.27 -4.05 -10.04
N GLU A 126 -3.71 -3.16 -10.93
CA GLU A 126 -4.98 -2.45 -10.82
C GLU A 126 -6.17 -3.40 -10.84
N ASN A 127 -6.20 -4.36 -11.78
CA ASN A 127 -7.28 -5.34 -11.83
C ASN A 127 -7.30 -6.23 -10.59
N ALA A 128 -6.14 -6.66 -10.10
CA ALA A 128 -6.08 -7.53 -8.93
C ALA A 128 -6.58 -6.80 -7.67
N ALA A 129 -6.10 -5.59 -7.40
CA ALA A 129 -6.57 -4.77 -6.28
C ALA A 129 -8.06 -4.41 -6.43
N GLY A 130 -8.49 -3.97 -7.61
CA GLY A 130 -9.88 -3.59 -7.88
C GLY A 130 -10.88 -4.74 -7.88
N SER A 131 -10.41 -5.99 -8.09
CA SER A 131 -11.25 -7.19 -8.00
C SER A 131 -11.42 -7.74 -6.58
N PHE A 132 -10.69 -7.18 -5.60
CA PHE A 132 -10.73 -7.66 -4.23
C PHE A 132 -12.09 -7.35 -3.60
N SER A 133 -12.77 -8.40 -3.14
CA SER A 133 -14.04 -8.31 -2.42
C SER A 133 -14.08 -9.33 -1.29
N VAL A 134 -14.82 -9.00 -0.25
CA VAL A 134 -15.09 -9.84 0.92
C VAL A 134 -16.61 -10.00 1.01
N ALA A 135 -17.07 -11.24 1.18
CA ALA A 135 -18.49 -11.55 1.34
C ALA A 135 -19.08 -11.02 2.65
#